data_AF-A0A536QV02-F1
#
_entry.id   AF-A0A536QV02-F1
#
_cell.length_a   1.000
_cell.length_b   1.000
_cell.length_c   1.000
_cell.angle_alpha   90.00
_cell.angle_beta   90.00
_cell.angle_gamma   90.00
#
_symmetry.space_group_name_H-M   'P 1'
#
loop_
_entity.id
_entity.type
_entity.pdbx_description
1 polymer ?
#
loop_
_entity_poly.entity_id
_entity_poly.type
_entity_poly.pdbx_seq_one_letter_code
_entity_poly.pdbx_strand_id
1 'polypeptide(L)'
;MRRTIAPPRGVIGAAVLIAVGAAFLLAALGFPYAEGGRYLFVALGLGFAAAYLVGTRQYVYLFPAGVLCGFGVGLLLPPWLGIASDLAGAVFLGTLALGLVVVFLIAPDRRMPLVPAVILVVVAMANVFVKVDLVPIALQPYFVPVILVAVGLYLLQERRVH
;
A
#
# COMPACT_ATOMS: atom_id res chain seq x y z
N MET A 1 -1.00 31.06 -26.32
CA MET A 1 -1.15 30.89 -24.86
C MET A 1 -1.65 29.48 -24.55
N ARG A 2 -0.79 28.57 -24.10
CA ARG A 2 -1.22 27.25 -23.58
C ARG A 2 -1.50 27.42 -22.09
N ARG A 3 -2.78 27.30 -21.68
CA ARG A 3 -3.13 27.20 -20.26
C ARG A 3 -2.58 25.87 -19.75
N THR A 4 -1.46 25.90 -19.04
CA THR A 4 -1.03 24.81 -18.17
C THR A 4 -2.05 24.70 -17.05
N ILE A 5 -3.02 23.81 -17.21
CA ILE A 5 -3.94 23.42 -16.13
C ILE A 5 -3.05 22.71 -15.11
N ALA A 6 -2.68 23.44 -14.04
CA ALA A 6 -1.98 22.84 -12.91
C ALA A 6 -2.83 21.66 -12.41
N PRO A 7 -2.23 20.50 -12.11
CA PRO A 7 -2.97 19.36 -11.57
C PRO A 7 -3.75 19.83 -10.32
N PRO A 8 -5.03 19.44 -10.18
CA PRO A 8 -5.88 19.97 -9.13
C PRO A 8 -5.28 19.67 -7.75
N ARG A 9 -4.88 20.74 -7.07
CA ARG A 9 -4.09 20.73 -5.83
C ARG A 9 -4.77 20.02 -4.64
N GLY A 10 -6.03 19.61 -4.80
CA GLY A 10 -6.84 18.96 -3.77
C GLY A 10 -6.99 17.45 -3.87
N VAL A 11 -6.46 16.78 -4.90
CA VAL A 11 -6.73 15.34 -5.12
C VAL A 11 -6.16 14.46 -4.00
N ILE A 12 -4.97 14.77 -3.49
CA ILE A 12 -4.37 14.04 -2.35
C ILE A 12 -5.23 14.22 -1.10
N GLY A 13 -5.59 15.47 -0.79
CA GLY A 13 -6.43 15.79 0.37
C GLY A 13 -7.78 15.10 0.29
N ALA A 14 -8.40 15.10 -0.89
CA ALA A 14 -9.67 14.42 -1.12
C ALA A 14 -9.55 12.90 -0.99
N ALA A 15 -8.51 12.27 -1.55
CA ALA A 15 -8.29 10.83 -1.43
C ALA A 15 -8.08 10.40 0.03
N VAL A 16 -7.27 11.17 0.79
CA VAL A 16 -7.06 10.94 2.22
C VAL A 16 -8.37 11.11 2.99
N LEU A 17 -9.14 12.17 2.72
CA LEU A 17 -10.40 12.44 3.42
C LEU A 17 -11.46 11.35 3.13
N ILE A 18 -11.57 10.91 1.88
CA ILE A 18 -12.48 9.82 1.48
C ILE A 18 -12.10 8.53 2.21
N ALA A 19 -10.82 8.18 2.24
CA ALA A 19 -10.40 6.94 2.86
C ALA A 19 -10.54 6.94 4.38
N VAL A 20 -10.20 8.07 5.03
CA VAL A 20 -10.45 8.27 6.45
C VAL A 20 -11.96 8.18 6.74
N GLY A 21 -12.79 8.89 5.96
CA GLY A 21 -14.24 8.83 6.08
C GLY A 21 -14.82 7.42 5.88
N ALA A 22 -14.30 6.67 4.91
CA ALA A 22 -14.70 5.29 4.66
C ALA A 22 -14.36 4.35 5.82
N ALA A 23 -13.19 4.53 6.46
CA ALA A 23 -12.83 3.74 7.64
C ALA A 23 -13.74 4.05 8.84
N PHE A 24 -14.08 5.32 9.07
CA PHE A 24 -15.07 5.69 10.08
C PHE A 24 -16.47 5.16 9.77
N LEU A 25 -16.88 5.15 8.50
CA LEU A 25 -18.16 4.58 8.08
C LEU A 25 -18.22 3.07 8.33
N LEU A 26 -17.15 2.33 8.01
CA LEU A 26 -17.06 0.90 8.31
C LEU A 26 -17.17 0.61 9.80
N ALA A 27 -16.52 1.43 10.64
CA ALA A 27 -16.64 1.30 12.08
C ALA A 27 -18.07 1.57 12.58
N ALA A 28 -18.74 2.59 12.02
CA ALA A 28 -20.13 2.89 12.34
C ALA A 28 -21.11 1.77 11.94
N LEU A 29 -20.77 0.99 10.90
CA LEU A 29 -21.53 -0.19 10.46
C LEU A 29 -21.27 -1.45 11.32
N GLY A 30 -20.48 -1.34 12.40
CA GLY A 30 -20.25 -2.44 13.34
C GLY A 30 -19.03 -3.31 13.02
N PHE A 31 -18.19 -2.93 12.07
CA PHE A 31 -16.89 -3.59 11.89
C PHE A 31 -15.95 -3.19 13.05
N PRO A 32 -15.38 -4.15 13.81
CA PRO A 32 -14.57 -3.85 14.99
C PRO A 32 -13.42 -2.88 14.70
N TYR A 33 -13.21 -1.88 15.55
CA TYR A 33 -12.16 -0.86 15.39
C TYR A 33 -10.73 -1.42 15.25
N ALA A 34 -10.46 -2.62 15.77
CA ALA A 34 -9.19 -3.34 15.60
C ALA A 34 -9.01 -3.93 14.19
N GLU A 35 -10.11 -4.25 13.50
CA GLU A 35 -10.10 -4.66 12.10
C GLU A 35 -10.12 -3.45 11.15
N GLY A 36 -10.79 -2.36 11.55
CA GLY A 36 -10.96 -1.13 10.76
C GLY A 36 -9.66 -0.53 10.23
N GLY A 37 -8.56 -0.67 10.98
CA GLY A 37 -7.23 -0.25 10.53
C GLY A 37 -6.78 -0.95 9.24
N ARG A 38 -7.09 -2.24 9.06
CA ARG A 38 -6.70 -3.04 7.87
C ARG A 38 -7.46 -2.60 6.63
N TYR A 39 -8.76 -2.33 6.80
CA TYR A 39 -9.64 -1.83 5.75
C TYR A 39 -9.30 -0.39 5.32
N LEU A 40 -8.82 0.44 6.26
CA LEU A 40 -8.36 1.80 5.95
C LEU A 40 -7.22 1.80 4.92
N PHE A 41 -6.27 0.86 4.99
CA PHE A 41 -5.19 0.77 4.00
C PHE A 41 -5.72 0.46 2.60
N VAL A 42 -6.68 -0.46 2.48
CA VAL A 42 -7.33 -0.75 1.20
C VAL A 42 -8.11 0.46 0.71
N ALA A 43 -8.88 1.12 1.57
CA ALA A 43 -9.62 2.33 1.22
C ALA A 43 -8.71 3.47 0.75
N LEU A 44 -7.59 3.70 1.44
CA LEU A 44 -6.57 4.68 1.05
C LEU A 44 -5.93 4.31 -0.28
N GLY A 45 -5.52 3.05 -0.45
CA GLY A 45 -4.94 2.55 -1.69
C GLY A 45 -5.89 2.71 -2.87
N LEU A 46 -7.17 2.38 -2.70
CA LEU A 46 -8.21 2.59 -3.70
C LEU A 46 -8.47 4.09 -3.97
N GLY A 47 -8.42 4.93 -2.94
CA GLY A 47 -8.51 6.39 -3.10
C GLY A 47 -7.37 6.94 -3.96
N PHE A 48 -6.13 6.50 -3.73
CA PHE A 48 -4.98 6.84 -4.56
C PHE A 48 -5.07 6.24 -5.97
N ALA A 49 -5.60 5.02 -6.13
CA ALA A 49 -5.83 4.40 -7.43
C ALA A 49 -6.88 5.19 -8.23
N ALA A 50 -7.98 5.59 -7.59
CA ALA A 50 -9.01 6.43 -8.21
C ALA A 50 -8.45 7.81 -8.58
N ALA A 51 -7.64 8.42 -7.71
CA ALA A 51 -6.92 9.65 -8.00
C ALA A 51 -5.97 9.51 -9.20
N TYR A 52 -5.30 8.37 -9.35
CA TYR A 52 -4.48 8.06 -10.52
C TYR A 52 -5.32 7.95 -11.80
N LEU A 53 -6.46 7.26 -11.74
CA LEU A 53 -7.35 7.02 -12.89
C LEU A 53 -8.10 8.26 -13.36
N VAL A 54 -8.64 9.05 -12.42
CA VAL A 54 -9.46 10.25 -12.70
C VAL A 54 -8.59 11.50 -12.87
N GLY A 55 -7.42 11.53 -12.22
CA GLY A 55 -6.47 12.63 -12.31
C GLY A 55 -5.55 12.54 -13.53
N THR A 56 -4.38 13.18 -13.41
CA THR A 56 -3.40 13.31 -14.50
C THR A 56 -2.52 12.07 -14.71
N ARG A 57 -2.94 10.88 -14.24
CA ARG A 57 -2.13 9.64 -14.24
C ARG A 57 -0.71 9.85 -13.70
N GLN A 58 -0.57 10.68 -12.66
CA GLN A 58 0.72 10.95 -12.06
C GLN A 58 1.20 9.75 -11.26
N TYR A 59 2.45 9.37 -11.51
CA TYR A 59 3.13 8.27 -10.82
C TYR A 59 3.15 8.45 -9.29
N VAL A 60 3.09 9.69 -8.81
CA VAL A 60 3.00 10.04 -7.39
C VAL A 60 1.79 9.40 -6.68
N TYR A 61 0.71 9.11 -7.40
CA TYR A 61 -0.49 8.45 -6.86
C TYR A 61 -0.43 6.93 -7.02
N LEU A 62 0.20 6.45 -8.10
CA LEU A 62 0.24 5.02 -8.43
C LEU A 62 1.05 4.23 -7.40
N PHE A 63 2.21 4.75 -6.99
CA PHE A 63 3.07 4.04 -6.04
C PHE A 63 2.42 3.87 -4.66
N PRO A 64 1.87 4.92 -4.01
CA PRO A 64 1.07 4.76 -2.79
C PRO A 64 -0.13 3.84 -2.98
N ALA A 65 -0.83 3.90 -4.12
CA ALA A 65 -1.97 3.03 -4.39
C ALA A 65 -1.58 1.55 -4.31
N GLY A 66 -0.50 1.15 -5.01
CA GLY A 66 -0.03 -0.23 -5.01
C GLY A 66 0.47 -0.69 -3.64
N VAL A 67 1.22 0.16 -2.94
CA VAL A 67 1.74 -0.17 -1.60
C VAL A 67 0.60 -0.33 -0.60
N LEU A 68 -0.33 0.63 -0.54
CA LEU A 68 -1.42 0.62 0.45
C LEU A 68 -2.45 -0.48 0.15
N CYS A 69 -2.76 -0.73 -1.13
CA CYS A 69 -3.59 -1.87 -1.52
C CYS A 69 -2.90 -3.20 -1.20
N GLY A 70 -1.65 -3.40 -1.61
CA GLY A 70 -0.90 -4.63 -1.32
C GLY A 70 -0.78 -4.89 0.18
N PHE A 71 -0.49 -3.86 0.95
CA PHE A 71 -0.43 -3.90 2.42
C PHE A 71 -1.79 -4.25 3.04
N GLY A 72 -2.86 -3.54 2.67
CA GLY A 72 -4.20 -3.77 3.20
C GLY A 72 -4.73 -5.17 2.86
N VAL A 73 -4.56 -5.61 1.61
CA VAL A 73 -4.90 -6.96 1.17
C VAL A 73 -4.08 -7.99 1.94
N GLY A 74 -2.78 -7.78 2.14
CA GLY A 74 -1.92 -8.68 2.91
C GLY A 74 -2.33 -8.86 4.37
N LEU A 75 -2.97 -7.85 4.97
CA LEU A 75 -3.51 -7.94 6.33
C LEU A 75 -4.90 -8.60 6.39
N LEU A 76 -5.64 -8.58 5.29
CA LEU A 76 -7.00 -9.13 5.19
C LEU A 76 -7.01 -10.57 4.65
N LEU A 77 -6.07 -10.94 3.78
CA LEU A 77 -6.05 -12.26 3.14
C LEU A 77 -5.92 -13.41 4.15
N PRO A 78 -4.97 -13.38 5.12
CA PRO A 78 -4.81 -14.48 6.07
C PRO A 78 -6.06 -14.77 6.91
N PRO A 79 -6.71 -13.78 7.57
CA PRO A 79 -7.90 -14.05 8.36
C PRO A 79 -9.12 -14.43 7.49
N TRP A 80 -9.25 -13.90 6.27
CA TRP A 80 -10.38 -14.24 5.39
C TRP A 80 -10.33 -15.67 4.85
N LEU A 81 -9.12 -16.16 4.56
CA LEU A 81 -8.93 -17.49 3.98
C LEU A 81 -8.57 -18.56 5.05
N GLY A 82 -8.53 -18.19 6.33
CA GLY A 82 -8.17 -19.10 7.41
C GLY A 82 -6.72 -19.62 7.30
N ILE A 83 -5.81 -18.79 6.79
CA ILE A 83 -4.40 -19.17 6.59
C ILE A 83 -3.72 -19.29 7.96
N ALA A 84 -2.94 -20.35 8.13
CA ALA A 84 -2.17 -20.60 9.34
C ALA A 84 -1.20 -19.45 9.65
N SER A 85 -0.99 -19.17 10.93
CA SER A 85 -0.24 -17.98 11.40
C SER A 85 1.23 -17.99 11.00
N ASP A 86 1.82 -19.17 10.79
CA ASP A 86 3.18 -19.38 10.28
C ASP A 86 3.32 -18.93 8.80
N LEU A 87 2.26 -19.03 8.01
CA LEU A 87 2.24 -18.59 6.60
C LEU A 87 1.75 -17.15 6.43
N ALA A 88 1.11 -16.55 7.44
CA ALA A 88 0.55 -15.21 7.36
C ALA A 88 1.59 -14.14 7.00
N GLY A 89 2.82 -14.26 7.53
CA GLY A 89 3.92 -13.35 7.20
C GLY A 89 4.35 -13.44 5.73
N ALA A 90 4.46 -14.65 5.18
CA ALA A 90 4.81 -14.87 3.78
C ALA A 90 3.71 -14.36 2.83
N VAL A 91 2.44 -14.58 3.18
CA VAL A 91 1.28 -14.06 2.43
C VAL A 91 1.26 -12.54 2.44
N PHE A 92 1.52 -11.92 3.59
CA PHE A 92 1.62 -10.47 3.71
C PHE A 92 2.75 -9.90 2.83
N LEU A 93 3.95 -10.49 2.88
CA LEU A 93 5.07 -10.05 2.04
C LEU A 93 4.80 -10.25 0.54
N GLY A 94 4.19 -11.38 0.18
CA GLY A 94 3.83 -11.71 -1.20
C GLY A 94 2.78 -10.76 -1.77
N THR A 95 1.74 -10.42 -1.02
CA THR A 95 0.71 -9.46 -1.43
C THR A 95 1.26 -8.04 -1.54
N LEU A 96 2.15 -7.63 -0.64
CA LEU A 96 2.86 -6.35 -0.74
C LEU A 96 3.75 -6.31 -1.99
N ALA A 97 4.49 -7.38 -2.26
CA ALA A 97 5.29 -7.51 -3.48
C ALA A 97 4.43 -7.46 -4.75
N LEU A 98 3.28 -8.15 -4.76
CA LEU A 98 2.32 -8.09 -5.86
C LEU A 98 1.82 -6.66 -6.10
N GLY A 99 1.53 -5.90 -5.04
CA GLY A 99 1.16 -4.49 -5.15
C GLY A 99 2.21 -3.66 -5.90
N LEU A 100 3.49 -3.89 -5.61
CA LEU A 100 4.61 -3.23 -6.30
C LEU A 100 4.81 -3.72 -7.73
N VAL A 101 4.62 -5.01 -7.99
CA VAL A 101 4.64 -5.57 -9.35
C VAL A 101 3.53 -4.96 -10.21
N VAL A 102 2.31 -4.80 -9.66
CA VAL A 102 1.20 -4.14 -10.36
C VAL A 102 1.56 -2.69 -10.70
N VAL A 103 2.21 -1.95 -9.80
CA VAL A 103 2.71 -0.59 -10.09
C VAL A 103 3.67 -0.61 -11.27
N PHE A 104 4.61 -1.55 -11.30
CA PHE A 104 5.55 -1.70 -12.41
C PHE A 104 4.86 -2.08 -13.73
N LEU A 105 3.88 -3.00 -13.69
CA LEU A 105 3.13 -3.39 -14.89
C LEU A 105 2.33 -2.22 -15.49
N ILE A 106 1.84 -1.30 -14.64
CA ILE A 106 1.12 -0.10 -15.08
C ILE A 106 2.08 1.00 -15.55
N ALA A 107 3.28 1.10 -14.97
CA ALA A 107 4.31 2.10 -15.30
C ALA A 107 5.71 1.48 -15.47
N PRO A 108 5.95 0.72 -16.57
CA PRO A 108 7.17 -0.08 -16.73
C PRO A 108 8.46 0.76 -16.89
N ASP A 109 8.33 2.03 -17.28
CA ASP A 109 9.46 2.96 -17.35
C ASP A 109 10.06 3.28 -15.96
N ARG A 110 9.29 3.04 -14.89
CA ARG A 110 9.73 3.24 -13.50
C ARG A 110 10.06 1.89 -12.87
N ARG A 111 11.31 1.44 -13.03
CA ARG A 111 11.81 0.17 -12.47
C ARG A 111 12.04 0.17 -10.95
N MET A 112 12.03 1.35 -10.32
CA MET A 112 12.32 1.51 -8.90
C MET A 112 11.49 0.59 -7.97
N PRO A 113 10.18 0.36 -8.19
CA PRO A 113 9.35 -0.55 -7.37
C PRO A 113 9.76 -2.02 -7.44
N LEU A 114 10.45 -2.45 -8.51
CA LEU A 114 10.87 -3.85 -8.65
C LEU A 114 11.95 -4.22 -7.63
N VAL A 115 12.81 -3.29 -7.24
CA VAL A 115 13.87 -3.57 -6.27
C VAL A 115 13.29 -4.04 -4.93
N PRO A 116 12.40 -3.27 -4.25
CA PRO A 116 11.74 -3.76 -3.05
C PRO A 116 10.84 -4.97 -3.33
N ALA A 117 10.17 -5.06 -4.48
CA ALA A 117 9.33 -6.21 -4.80
C ALA A 117 10.13 -7.53 -4.83
N VAL A 118 11.29 -7.55 -5.51
CA VAL A 118 12.16 -8.72 -5.59
C VAL A 118 12.67 -9.09 -4.20
N ILE A 119 13.12 -8.12 -3.41
CA ILE A 119 13.57 -8.35 -2.04
C ILE A 119 12.44 -8.99 -1.22
N LEU A 120 11.22 -8.45 -1.29
CA LEU A 120 10.06 -8.97 -0.56
C LEU A 120 9.71 -10.39 -1.00
N VAL A 121 9.78 -10.72 -2.29
CA VAL A 121 9.56 -12.10 -2.80
C VAL A 121 10.63 -13.05 -2.26
N VAL A 122 11.91 -12.65 -2.31
CA VAL A 122 13.01 -13.47 -1.80
C VAL A 122 12.84 -13.73 -0.29
N VAL A 123 12.48 -12.71 0.48
CA VAL A 123 12.22 -12.85 1.92
C VAL A 123 10.99 -13.73 2.18
N ALA A 124 9.92 -13.55 1.42
CA ALA A 124 8.72 -14.38 1.54
C ALA A 124 9.01 -15.86 1.26
N MET A 125 9.78 -16.14 0.20
CA MET A 125 10.22 -17.51 -0.12
C MET A 125 11.15 -18.05 0.96
N ALA A 126 12.11 -17.27 1.45
CA ALA A 126 13.00 -17.71 2.52
C ALA A 126 12.23 -18.07 3.80
N ASN A 127 11.21 -17.30 4.14
CA ASN A 127 10.34 -17.59 5.28
C ASN A 127 9.61 -18.94 5.10
N VAL A 128 9.03 -19.19 3.92
CA VAL A 128 8.30 -20.44 3.63
C VAL A 128 9.22 -21.66 3.59
N PHE A 129 10.36 -21.58 2.89
CA PHE A 129 11.20 -22.75 2.60
C PHE A 129 12.27 -23.03 3.66
N VAL A 130 12.82 -21.97 4.28
CA VAL A 130 13.90 -22.12 5.26
C VAL A 130 13.34 -22.18 6.69
N LYS A 131 12.06 -21.83 6.90
CA LYS A 131 11.43 -21.70 8.23
C LYS A 131 12.25 -20.84 9.20
N VAL A 132 13.02 -19.91 8.64
CA VAL A 132 13.77 -18.92 9.42
C VAL A 132 12.88 -17.69 9.50
N ASP A 133 12.56 -17.28 10.72
CA ASP A 133 11.98 -15.97 11.00
C ASP A 133 13.02 -14.89 10.69
N LEU A 134 13.17 -14.56 9.39
CA LEU A 134 14.06 -13.48 8.93
C LEU A 134 13.66 -12.13 9.54
N VAL A 135 12.40 -11.99 9.95
CA VAL A 135 11.87 -10.81 10.61
C VAL A 135 11.60 -11.16 12.07
N PRO A 136 12.42 -10.65 13.02
CA PRO A 136 12.17 -10.79 14.45
C PRO A 136 10.75 -10.38 14.80
N ILE A 137 10.08 -11.15 15.66
CA ILE A 137 8.72 -10.84 16.16
C ILE A 137 8.68 -9.42 16.76
N ALA A 138 9.76 -8.99 17.41
CA ALA A 138 9.90 -7.63 17.95
C ALA A 138 9.81 -6.52 16.89
N LEU A 139 10.11 -6.80 15.62
CA LEU A 139 10.05 -5.81 14.53
C LEU A 139 8.67 -5.73 13.86
N GLN A 140 7.82 -6.74 14.01
CA GLN A 140 6.49 -6.80 13.38
C GLN A 140 5.59 -5.58 13.66
N PRO A 141 5.53 -5.03 14.90
CA PRO A 141 4.71 -3.85 15.20
C PRO A 141 5.14 -2.59 14.44
N TYR A 142 6.39 -2.51 13.98
CA TYR A 142 6.94 -1.33 13.33
C TYR A 142 6.73 -1.30 11.81
N PHE A 143 6.27 -2.39 11.20
CA PHE A 143 6.02 -2.43 9.75
C PHE A 143 5.00 -1.40 9.31
N VAL A 144 3.86 -1.32 10.00
CA VAL A 144 2.78 -0.39 9.68
C VAL A 144 3.30 1.07 9.76
N PRO A 145 3.91 1.53 10.87
CA PRO A 145 4.51 2.86 10.95
C PRO A 145 5.56 3.12 9.86
N VAL A 146 6.50 2.19 9.64
CA VAL A 146 7.62 2.40 8.72
C VAL A 146 7.13 2.55 7.28
N ILE A 147 6.15 1.74 6.85
CA ILE A 147 5.58 1.83 5.51
C ILE A 147 4.83 3.15 5.33
N LEU A 148 4.03 3.57 6.31
CA LEU A 148 3.34 4.85 6.26
C LEU A 148 4.33 6.04 6.20
N VAL A 149 5.40 5.99 6.98
CA VAL A 149 6.47 7.00 6.94
C VAL A 149 7.16 7.00 5.58
N ALA A 150 7.52 5.84 5.04
CA ALA A 150 8.18 5.73 3.73
C ALA A 150 7.30 6.26 2.60
N VAL A 151 6.02 5.89 2.57
CA VAL A 151 5.04 6.41 1.58
C VAL A 151 4.85 7.91 1.76
N GLY A 152 4.75 8.40 2.99
CA GLY A 152 4.65 9.84 3.28
C GLY A 152 5.87 10.63 2.82
N LEU A 153 7.09 10.11 3.07
CA LEU A 153 8.34 10.71 2.62
C LEU A 153 8.45 10.75 1.09
N TYR A 154 8.06 9.65 0.42
CA TYR A 154 7.99 9.60 -1.04
C TYR A 154 7.07 10.69 -1.61
N LEU A 155 5.86 10.84 -1.04
CA LEU A 155 4.91 11.87 -1.45
C LEU A 155 5.47 13.29 -1.26
N LEU A 156 6.22 13.54 -0.18
CA LEU A 156 6.87 14.82 0.07
C LEU A 156 8.01 15.10 -0.92
N GLN A 157 8.77 14.08 -1.29
CA GLN A 157 9.93 14.22 -2.17
C GLN A 157 9.50 14.44 -3.63
N GLU A 158 8.54 13.67 -4.12
CA GLU A 158 8.04 13.81 -5.51
C GLU A 158 7.40 15.20 -5.73
N ARG A 159 6.83 15.81 -4.69
CA ARG A 159 6.33 17.20 -4.75
C ARG A 159 7.43 18.24 -5.01
N ARG A 160 8.69 17.95 -4.65
CA ARG A 160 9.81 18.90 -4.80
C ARG A 160 10.53 18.79 -6.15
N VAL A 161 10.34 17.69 -6.88
CA VAL A 161 11.04 17.42 -8.15
C VAL A 161 10.22 17.90 -9.37
N HIS A 162 9.03 18.45 -9.14
CA HIS A 162 8.16 19.11 -10.12
C HIS A 162 7.91 20.56 -9.75
#